data_AF-A0A353X546-F1
#
_entry.id   AF-A0A353X546-F1
#
_cell.length_a   1.000
_cell.length_b   1.000
_cell.length_c   1.000
_cell.angle_alpha   90.00
_cell.angle_beta   90.00
_cell.angle_gamma   90.00
#
_symmetry.space_group_name_H-M   'P 1'
#
loop_
_entity.id
_entity.type
_entity.pdbx_description
1 polymer ?
#
loop_
_entity_poly.entity_id
_entity_poly.type
_entity_poly.pdbx_seq_one_letter_code
_entity_poly.pdbx_strand_id
1 'polypeptide(L)'
;MRRRFWIVPLDNPNHALAAGAYAHYAKEGAESQRELEASVLLKAAARLEALQGEWEKGARAALPEVLAYNRKLWLVFYDSALEREEEAKHAPQPPEGSEAGVESSVRKNMIVLARYVFRREVDILAAPDPEKLDILISINRNIAAGLMGETG
;
A
#
# COMPACT_ATOMS: atom_id res chain seq x y z
N MET A 1 -28.55 -64.21 3.45
CA MET A 1 -28.28 -63.86 2.04
C MET A 1 -28.00 -62.35 1.95
N ARG A 2 -26.82 -62.01 1.39
CA ARG A 2 -26.34 -60.74 0.80
C ARG A 2 -26.63 -59.39 1.49
N ARG A 3 -25.63 -58.92 2.25
CA ARG A 3 -25.34 -57.49 2.49
C ARG A 3 -24.93 -56.83 1.16
N ARG A 4 -25.37 -55.60 0.89
CA ARG A 4 -24.80 -54.74 -0.16
C ARG A 4 -24.42 -53.41 0.47
N PHE A 5 -23.13 -53.32 0.74
CA PHE A 5 -22.43 -52.17 1.30
C PHE A 5 -21.99 -51.32 0.11
N TRP A 6 -22.50 -50.10 -0.01
CA TRP A 6 -21.91 -49.09 -0.89
C TRP A 6 -21.05 -48.19 -0.02
N ILE A 7 -19.74 -48.45 0.05
CA ILE A 7 -18.78 -47.38 0.31
C ILE A 7 -18.56 -46.71 -1.03
N VAL A 8 -19.01 -45.48 -1.17
CA VAL A 8 -18.47 -44.56 -2.17
C VAL A 8 -17.22 -43.95 -1.52
N PRO A 9 -16.01 -44.08 -2.11
CA PRO A 9 -14.84 -43.37 -1.60
C PRO A 9 -15.03 -41.87 -1.86
N LEU A 10 -15.06 -41.05 -0.80
CA LEU A 10 -14.93 -39.60 -0.90
C LEU A 10 -13.45 -39.21 -0.87
N ASP A 11 -12.67 -39.69 -1.84
CA ASP A 11 -11.36 -39.08 -2.12
C ASP A 11 -11.45 -38.41 -3.47
N ASN A 12 -12.00 -37.19 -3.46
CA ASN A 12 -12.01 -36.31 -4.61
C ASN A 12 -10.70 -35.50 -4.61
N PRO A 13 -9.75 -35.74 -5.53
CA PRO A 13 -8.45 -35.05 -5.58
C PRO A 13 -8.55 -33.55 -5.95
N ASN A 14 -9.76 -33.06 -6.17
CA ASN A 14 -10.02 -31.70 -6.64
C ASN A 14 -9.83 -30.60 -5.58
N HIS A 15 -9.75 -30.91 -4.28
CA HIS A 15 -9.57 -29.88 -3.25
C HIS A 15 -8.19 -29.22 -3.28
N ALA A 16 -7.13 -30.00 -3.53
CA ALA A 16 -5.76 -29.49 -3.60
C ALA A 16 -5.51 -28.70 -4.90
N LEU A 17 -6.06 -29.15 -6.02
CA LEU A 17 -5.99 -28.44 -7.30
C LEU A 17 -6.80 -27.14 -7.27
N ALA A 18 -8.02 -27.17 -6.69
CA ALA A 18 -8.81 -25.97 -6.51
C ALA A 18 -8.15 -24.99 -5.54
N ALA A 19 -7.64 -25.45 -4.39
CA ALA A 19 -6.92 -24.59 -3.44
C ALA A 19 -5.66 -23.97 -4.05
N GLY A 20 -4.91 -24.73 -4.86
CA GLY A 20 -3.76 -24.23 -5.62
C GLY A 20 -4.14 -23.16 -6.65
N ALA A 21 -5.23 -23.36 -7.39
CA ALA A 21 -5.75 -22.37 -8.34
C ALA A 21 -6.20 -21.08 -7.63
N TYR A 22 -6.97 -21.19 -6.52
CA TYR A 22 -7.35 -20.02 -5.72
C TYR A 22 -6.15 -19.26 -5.18
N ALA A 23 -5.15 -19.97 -4.62
CA ALA A 23 -3.94 -19.33 -4.11
C ALA A 23 -3.12 -18.65 -5.21
N HIS A 24 -3.08 -19.22 -6.42
CA HIS A 24 -2.42 -18.62 -7.57
C HIS A 24 -3.09 -17.31 -7.99
N TYR A 25 -4.40 -17.32 -8.21
CA TYR A 25 -5.14 -16.12 -8.59
C TYR A 25 -5.14 -15.04 -7.48
N ALA A 26 -5.17 -15.45 -6.21
CA ALA A 26 -5.03 -14.53 -5.09
C ALA A 26 -3.65 -13.85 -5.07
N LYS A 27 -2.57 -14.59 -5.37
CA LYS A 27 -1.21 -14.02 -5.49
C LYS A 27 -1.09 -13.08 -6.68
N GLU A 28 -1.50 -13.50 -7.87
CA GLU A 28 -1.45 -12.65 -9.08
C GLU A 28 -2.26 -11.36 -8.89
N GLY A 29 -3.44 -11.46 -8.26
CA GLY A 29 -4.25 -10.29 -7.93
C GLY A 29 -3.56 -9.34 -6.95
N ALA A 30 -2.86 -9.88 -5.94
CA ALA A 30 -2.11 -9.07 -4.99
C ALA A 30 -0.88 -8.40 -5.62
N GLU A 31 -0.17 -9.07 -6.51
CA GLU A 31 0.95 -8.51 -7.27
C GLU A 31 0.46 -7.38 -8.19
N SER A 32 -0.60 -7.62 -8.96
CA SER A 32 -1.25 -6.60 -9.79
C SER A 32 -1.66 -5.36 -8.98
N GLN A 33 -2.19 -5.55 -7.78
CA GLN A 33 -2.55 -4.43 -6.91
C GLN A 33 -1.31 -3.64 -6.44
N ARG A 34 -0.24 -4.31 -6.02
CA ARG A 34 1.00 -3.65 -5.60
C ARG A 34 1.64 -2.84 -6.72
N GLU A 35 1.64 -3.37 -7.94
CA GLU A 35 2.14 -2.67 -9.13
C GLU A 35 1.30 -1.41 -9.42
N LEU A 36 -0.03 -1.52 -9.34
CA LEU A 36 -0.92 -0.37 -9.50
C LEU A 36 -0.65 0.70 -8.44
N GLU A 37 -0.56 0.32 -7.16
CA GLU A 37 -0.24 1.20 -6.04
C GLU A 37 1.12 1.90 -6.21
N ALA A 38 2.15 1.15 -6.64
CA ALA A 38 3.46 1.72 -6.95
C ALA A 38 3.38 2.74 -8.10
N SER A 39 2.65 2.42 -9.18
CA SER A 39 2.52 3.31 -10.35
C SER A 39 1.89 4.66 -10.01
N VAL A 40 0.87 4.68 -9.13
CA VAL A 40 0.19 5.92 -8.73
C VAL A 40 1.04 6.76 -7.78
N LEU A 41 1.88 6.13 -6.94
CA LEU A 41 2.89 6.81 -6.12
C LEU A 41 3.98 7.45 -6.98
N LEU A 42 4.50 6.72 -7.98
CA LEU A 42 5.47 7.28 -8.93
C LEU A 42 4.88 8.46 -9.72
N LYS A 43 3.60 8.36 -10.12
CA LYS A 43 2.89 9.47 -10.75
C LYS A 43 2.73 10.67 -9.82
N ALA A 44 2.48 10.46 -8.52
CA ALA A 44 2.45 11.55 -7.53
C ALA A 44 3.82 12.20 -7.37
N ALA A 45 4.89 11.41 -7.28
CA ALA A 45 6.27 11.90 -7.22
C ALA A 45 6.62 12.75 -8.46
N ALA A 46 6.32 12.26 -9.67
CA ALA A 46 6.59 12.99 -10.90
C ALA A 46 5.85 14.34 -10.99
N ARG A 47 4.62 14.43 -10.46
CA ARG A 47 3.86 15.70 -10.39
C ARG A 47 4.51 16.69 -9.44
N LEU A 48 4.99 16.23 -8.28
CA LEU A 48 5.71 17.06 -7.30
C LEU A 48 7.03 17.56 -7.89
N GLU A 49 7.77 16.71 -8.60
CA GLU A 49 9.02 17.09 -9.28
C GLU A 49 8.80 18.10 -10.41
N ALA A 50 7.77 17.90 -11.23
CA ALA A 50 7.43 18.85 -12.28
C ALA A 50 7.09 20.24 -11.68
N LEU A 51 6.30 20.25 -10.60
CA LEU A 51 6.00 21.46 -9.84
C LEU A 51 7.27 22.13 -9.30
N GLN A 52 8.21 21.35 -8.77
CA GLN A 52 9.48 21.83 -8.24
C GLN A 52 10.38 22.42 -9.33
N GLY A 53 10.53 21.73 -10.47
CA GLY A 53 11.40 22.16 -11.57
C GLY A 53 10.90 23.41 -12.31
N GLU A 54 9.59 23.66 -12.25
CA GLU A 54 8.95 24.84 -12.86
C GLU A 54 8.50 25.89 -11.84
N TRP A 55 9.01 25.83 -10.60
CA TRP A 55 8.56 26.65 -9.49
C TRP A 55 8.56 28.16 -9.78
N GLU A 56 9.69 28.67 -10.30
CA GLU A 56 9.87 30.08 -10.68
C GLU A 56 9.17 30.46 -12.00
N LYS A 57 8.66 29.47 -12.75
CA LYS A 57 7.96 29.66 -14.03
C LYS A 57 6.43 29.75 -13.86
N GLY A 58 5.96 29.89 -12.62
CA GLY A 58 4.53 30.05 -12.29
C GLY A 58 3.82 28.75 -11.91
N ALA A 59 4.50 27.59 -11.93
CA ALA A 59 3.90 26.31 -11.53
C ALA A 59 3.44 26.31 -10.06
N ARG A 60 4.01 27.18 -9.22
CA ARG A 60 3.59 27.37 -7.81
C ARG A 60 2.07 27.55 -7.64
N ALA A 61 1.37 28.12 -8.63
CA ALA A 61 -0.09 28.25 -8.59
C ALA A 61 -0.82 26.90 -8.53
N ALA A 62 -0.23 25.82 -9.07
CA ALA A 62 -0.78 24.47 -9.03
C ALA A 62 -0.46 23.71 -7.73
N LEU A 63 0.33 24.29 -6.82
CA LEU A 63 0.73 23.63 -5.56
C LEU A 63 -0.46 23.03 -4.77
N PRO A 64 -1.58 23.74 -4.54
CA PRO A 64 -2.70 23.17 -3.80
C PRO A 64 -3.32 21.95 -4.49
N GLU A 65 -3.39 21.96 -5.82
CA GLU A 65 -3.92 20.84 -6.61
C GLU A 65 -2.99 19.63 -6.57
N VAL A 66 -1.68 19.85 -6.76
CA VAL A 66 -0.67 18.79 -6.74
C VAL A 66 -0.61 18.13 -5.35
N LEU A 67 -0.60 18.93 -4.27
CA LEU A 67 -0.67 18.39 -2.92
C LEU A 67 -2.01 17.69 -2.64
N ALA A 68 -3.13 18.19 -3.18
CA ALA A 68 -4.41 17.50 -3.04
C ALA A 68 -4.43 16.13 -3.74
N TYR A 69 -3.78 16.00 -4.89
CA TYR A 69 -3.62 14.70 -5.56
C TYR A 69 -2.80 13.74 -4.69
N ASN A 70 -1.66 14.20 -4.16
CA ASN A 70 -0.82 13.40 -3.27
C ASN A 70 -1.60 12.96 -2.02
N ARG A 71 -2.28 13.88 -1.35
CA ARG A 71 -3.10 13.59 -0.17
C ARG A 71 -4.17 12.54 -0.40
N LYS A 72 -4.89 12.63 -1.52
CA LYS A 72 -5.95 11.66 -1.85
C LYS A 72 -5.39 10.24 -1.97
N LEU A 73 -4.21 10.10 -2.55
CA LEU A 73 -3.52 8.82 -2.62
C LEU A 73 -3.14 8.31 -1.22
N TRP A 74 -2.54 9.18 -0.39
CA TRP A 74 -2.14 8.83 0.97
C TRP A 74 -3.33 8.51 1.90
N LEU A 75 -4.50 9.09 1.66
CA LEU A 75 -5.73 8.72 2.38
C LEU A 75 -6.12 7.27 2.12
N VAL A 76 -6.00 6.77 0.88
CA VAL A 76 -6.31 5.37 0.57
C VAL A 76 -5.39 4.41 1.34
N PHE A 77 -4.08 4.69 1.38
CA PHE A 77 -3.14 3.90 2.17
C PHE A 77 -3.42 3.99 3.67
N TYR A 78 -3.76 5.17 4.16
CA TYR A 78 -4.05 5.42 5.56
C TYR A 78 -5.30 4.66 6.03
N ASP A 79 -6.39 4.77 5.28
CA ASP A 79 -7.68 4.14 5.60
C ASP A 79 -7.53 2.61 5.58
N SER A 80 -6.91 2.05 4.54
CA SER A 80 -6.61 0.60 4.45
C SER A 80 -5.75 0.10 5.62
N ALA A 81 -4.75 0.89 6.03
CA ALA A 81 -3.90 0.52 7.16
C ALA A 81 -4.66 0.61 8.51
N LEU A 82 -5.55 1.59 8.66
CA LEU A 82 -6.39 1.76 9.84
C LEU A 82 -7.42 0.63 9.99
N GLU A 83 -8.13 0.29 8.92
CA GLU A 83 -9.13 -0.79 8.91
C GLU A 83 -8.50 -2.10 9.38
N ARG A 84 -7.36 -2.46 8.78
CA ARG A 84 -6.60 -3.67 9.16
C ARG A 84 -6.06 -3.62 10.59
N GLU A 85 -5.69 -2.44 11.08
CA GLU A 85 -5.26 -2.28 12.47
C GLU A 85 -6.43 -2.41 13.44
N GLU A 86 -7.61 -1.91 13.08
CA GLU A 86 -8.84 -2.07 13.85
C GLU A 86 -9.30 -3.53 13.92
N GLU A 87 -9.27 -4.26 12.81
CA GLU A 87 -9.52 -5.70 12.77
C GLU A 87 -8.60 -6.46 13.72
N ALA A 88 -7.33 -6.06 13.78
CA ALA A 88 -6.33 -6.71 14.63
C ALA A 88 -6.43 -6.37 16.11
N LYS A 89 -7.20 -5.35 16.53
CA LYS A 89 -7.33 -4.96 17.95
C LYS A 89 -7.86 -6.08 18.85
N HIS A 90 -8.64 -7.00 18.28
CA HIS A 90 -9.23 -8.12 19.00
C HIS A 90 -8.40 -9.41 18.90
N ALA A 91 -7.31 -9.40 18.11
CA ALA A 91 -6.41 -10.52 17.96
C ALA A 91 -5.26 -10.44 18.99
N PRO A 92 -4.73 -11.58 19.47
CA PRO A 92 -3.49 -11.60 20.23
C PRO A 92 -2.36 -10.94 19.43
N GLN A 93 -1.51 -10.16 20.11
CA GLN A 93 -0.34 -9.55 19.47
C GLN A 93 0.54 -10.67 18.89
N PRO A 94 0.85 -10.65 17.58
CA PRO A 94 1.71 -11.66 16.98
C PRO A 94 3.12 -11.58 17.57
N PRO A 95 3.82 -12.71 17.73
CA PRO A 95 5.21 -12.73 18.17
C PRO A 95 6.09 -11.86 17.26
N GLU A 96 7.06 -11.16 17.85
CA GLU A 96 8.05 -10.41 17.08
C GLU A 96 8.83 -11.34 16.14
N GLY A 97 9.07 -10.90 14.90
CA GLY A 97 9.73 -11.69 13.87
C GLY A 97 8.87 -12.76 13.19
N SER A 98 7.64 -12.99 13.64
CA SER A 98 6.67 -13.80 12.88
C SER A 98 6.16 -13.03 11.65
N GLU A 99 5.69 -13.72 10.61
CA GLU A 99 5.10 -13.09 9.41
C GLU A 99 3.99 -12.10 9.78
N ALA A 100 3.07 -12.52 10.66
CA ALA A 100 2.01 -11.66 11.19
C ALA A 100 2.55 -10.44 11.99
N GLY A 101 3.70 -10.59 12.66
CA GLY A 101 4.38 -9.50 13.35
C GLY A 101 5.02 -8.49 12.40
N VAL A 102 5.62 -8.97 11.30
CA VAL A 102 6.14 -8.12 10.22
C VAL A 102 4.99 -7.35 9.56
N GLU A 103 3.90 -8.02 9.22
CA GLU A 103 2.70 -7.38 8.67
C GLU A 103 2.13 -6.31 9.59
N SER A 104 2.00 -6.59 10.89
CA SER A 104 1.54 -5.59 11.87
C SER A 104 2.44 -4.36 11.88
N SER A 105 3.76 -4.56 11.83
CA SER A 105 4.74 -3.47 11.84
C SER A 105 4.65 -2.62 10.58
N VAL A 106 4.50 -3.25 9.40
CA VAL A 106 4.32 -2.55 8.11
C VAL A 106 3.08 -1.66 8.15
N ARG A 107 1.94 -2.15 8.66
CA ARG A 107 0.70 -1.35 8.75
C ARG A 107 0.85 -0.16 9.70
N LYS A 108 1.43 -0.37 10.89
CA LYS A 108 1.68 0.71 11.85
C LYS A 108 2.62 1.77 11.28
N ASN A 109 3.67 1.35 10.57
CA ASN A 109 4.59 2.26 9.89
C ASN A 109 3.88 3.07 8.80
N MET A 110 2.97 2.45 8.03
CA MET A 110 2.17 3.15 7.02
C MET A 110 1.30 4.26 7.64
N ILE A 111 0.64 3.98 8.77
CA ILE A 111 -0.16 4.96 9.52
C ILE A 111 0.71 6.14 9.97
N VAL A 112 1.91 5.88 10.49
CA VAL A 112 2.84 6.92 10.95
C VAL A 112 3.32 7.78 9.77
N LEU A 113 3.70 7.15 8.65
CA LEU A 113 4.15 7.85 7.45
C LEU A 113 3.05 8.72 6.84
N ALA A 114 1.82 8.22 6.73
CA ALA A 114 0.70 8.99 6.21
C ALA A 114 0.45 10.26 7.03
N ARG A 115 0.46 10.16 8.37
CA ARG A 115 0.34 11.34 9.24
C ARG A 115 1.47 12.34 9.03
N TYR A 116 2.70 11.86 8.89
CA TYR A 116 3.85 12.72 8.57
C TYR A 116 3.63 13.45 7.23
N VAL A 117 3.21 12.74 6.18
CA VAL A 117 2.93 13.33 4.87
C VAL A 117 1.83 14.40 4.98
N PHE A 118 0.71 14.11 5.63
CA PHE A 118 -0.37 15.09 5.81
C PHE A 118 0.10 16.35 6.54
N ARG A 119 0.88 16.18 7.62
CA ARG A 119 1.44 17.31 8.35
C ARG A 119 2.37 18.13 7.46
N ARG A 120 3.24 17.46 6.71
CA ARG A 120 4.19 18.08 5.79
C ARG A 120 3.50 18.89 4.71
N GLU A 121 2.41 18.39 4.13
CA GLU A 121 1.61 19.14 3.15
C GLU A 121 1.02 20.43 3.73
N VAL A 122 0.49 20.39 4.95
CA VAL A 122 -0.02 21.58 5.63
C VAL A 122 1.10 22.61 5.84
N ASP A 123 2.28 22.15 6.27
CA ASP A 123 3.43 23.03 6.47
C ASP A 123 3.93 23.65 5.14
N ILE A 124 3.85 22.93 4.02
CA ILE A 124 4.17 23.43 2.68
C ILE A 124 3.14 24.47 2.23
N LEU A 125 1.86 24.23 2.42
CA LEU A 125 0.81 25.20 2.07
C LEU A 125 0.93 26.50 2.87
N ALA A 126 1.28 26.39 4.15
CA ALA A 126 1.45 27.54 5.04
C ALA A 126 2.69 28.39 4.68
N ALA A 127 3.80 27.75 4.28
CA ALA A 127 5.02 28.42 3.88
C ALA A 127 5.62 27.73 2.64
N PRO A 128 5.14 28.05 1.41
CA PRO A 128 5.54 27.35 0.20
C PRO A 128 7.01 27.55 -0.14
N ASP A 129 7.69 26.44 -0.42
CA ASP A 129 9.12 26.35 -0.70
C ASP A 129 9.37 25.07 -1.51
N PRO A 130 10.07 25.14 -2.66
CA PRO A 130 10.28 24.00 -3.54
C PRO A 130 11.09 22.87 -2.89
N GLU A 131 12.07 23.19 -2.03
CA GLU A 131 12.89 22.16 -1.33
C GLU A 131 12.03 21.34 -0.38
N LYS A 132 10.90 21.90 0.08
CA LYS A 132 10.03 21.17 0.98
C LYS A 132 9.32 19.98 0.33
N LEU A 133 9.25 19.95 -1.01
CA LEU A 133 8.68 18.86 -1.78
C LEU A 133 9.58 17.62 -1.83
N ASP A 134 10.89 17.77 -1.62
CA ASP A 134 11.88 16.68 -1.75
C ASP A 134 11.53 15.46 -0.91
N ILE A 135 11.12 15.70 0.33
CA ILE A 135 10.77 14.59 1.23
C ILE A 135 9.49 13.86 0.78
N LEU A 136 8.52 14.56 0.20
CA LEU A 136 7.31 13.93 -0.33
C LEU A 136 7.61 13.09 -1.57
N ILE A 137 8.47 13.61 -2.45
CA ILE A 137 8.97 12.91 -3.64
C ILE A 137 9.72 11.64 -3.23
N SER A 138 10.64 11.77 -2.27
CA SER A 138 11.46 10.66 -1.78
C SER A 138 10.61 9.57 -1.13
N ILE A 139 9.67 9.92 -0.25
CA ILE A 139 8.77 8.92 0.37
C ILE A 139 7.97 8.20 -0.71
N ASN A 140 7.34 8.92 -1.64
CA ASN A 140 6.54 8.29 -2.70
C ASN A 140 7.35 7.29 -3.54
N ARG A 141 8.58 7.65 -3.92
CA ARG A 141 9.50 6.76 -4.66
C ARG A 141 9.92 5.54 -3.85
N ASN A 142 10.32 5.73 -2.60
CA ASN A 142 10.81 4.65 -1.76
C ASN A 142 9.70 3.63 -1.46
N ILE A 143 8.47 4.09 -1.21
CA ILE A 143 7.32 3.19 -1.02
C ILE A 143 6.98 2.48 -2.33
N ALA A 144 6.99 3.18 -3.46
CA ALA A 144 6.78 2.53 -4.76
C ALA A 144 7.82 1.44 -5.06
N ALA A 145 9.10 1.71 -4.83
CA ALA A 145 10.17 0.73 -4.99
C ALA A 145 9.95 -0.51 -4.09
N GLY A 146 9.63 -0.30 -2.81
CA GLY A 146 9.30 -1.38 -1.89
C GLY A 146 8.10 -2.21 -2.33
N LEU A 147 7.07 -1.59 -2.93
CA LEU A 147 5.90 -2.28 -3.47
C LEU A 147 6.22 -3.11 -4.73
N MET A 148 7.14 -2.64 -5.57
CA MET A 148 7.63 -3.36 -6.76
C MET A 148 8.58 -4.51 -6.42
N GLY A 149 8.93 -4.71 -5.14
CA GLY A 149 9.90 -5.72 -4.71
C GLY A 149 11.36 -5.30 -4.94
N GLU A 150 11.62 -4.02 -5.25
CA GLU A 150 12.96 -3.45 -5.24
C GLU A 150 13.37 -3.15 -3.79
N THR A 151 13.91 -4.16 -3.11
CA THR A 151 14.77 -3.94 -1.95
C THR A 151 16.20 -3.81 -2.45
N GLY A 152 16.77 -2.61 -2.36
CA GLY A 152 18.21 -2.40 -2.55
C GLY A 152 19.05 -3.15 -1.53
#